data_AF-A0A502BTT2-F1
#
_entry.id   AF-A0A502BTT2-F1
#
_cell.length_a   1.000
_cell.length_b   1.000
_cell.length_c   1.000
_cell.angle_alpha   90.00
_cell.angle_beta   90.00
_cell.angle_gamma   90.00
#
_symmetry.space_group_name_H-M   'P 1'
#
loop_
_entity.id
_entity.type
_entity.pdbx_description
1 polymer ?
#
loop_
_entity_poly.entity_id
_entity_poly.type
_entity_poly.pdbx_seq_one_letter_code
_entity_poly.pdbx_strand_id
1 'polypeptide(L)'
;MFSRLYNHKARFALASIVAILGGIGSASAAFKEIRDSWVLCDYASNCTLTLKSNNQSAPTFSLYRSSDAGALPHLRFSGFDPKPVSGKLSISVDGKPVVSADLSALKMHNDQFDYANASDVAKLIDAMKSGQKLTLQLNNKTYEYSLSGFVGGLIYVDEQQARNGTVAALQAKGKKPAPSAPDVSLITKIDQLPAQIRPDFSDENGVCGTNSGNSFATGGGFNAKIADGLNLIAMPCGSPGAYNQSYVFYSQSDDKVVPIPLPTISDDGPSTVDEAWNIDWTQSTKMLTAFFKARGLGDCGSYDVWKATDDGEGKVRFVLIEERSKGDCDGNYAGGPEKWPASWPVSAK
;
A
#
# COMPACT_ATOMS: atom_id res chain seq x y z
N MET A 1 -2.98 67.16 -12.77
CA MET A 1 -4.37 67.37 -13.25
C MET A 1 -4.68 66.19 -14.17
N PHE A 2 -5.59 65.30 -13.75
CA PHE A 2 -6.31 64.21 -14.47
C PHE A 2 -5.65 63.58 -15.75
N SER A 3 -5.55 62.26 -15.95
CA SER A 3 -6.65 61.29 -15.89
C SER A 3 -6.17 59.86 -16.25
N ARG A 4 -6.78 58.86 -15.59
CA ARG A 4 -7.22 57.50 -16.02
C ARG A 4 -6.18 56.49 -16.56
N LEU A 5 -5.90 55.40 -15.82
CA LEU A 5 -6.67 54.14 -15.67
C LEU A 5 -6.76 53.29 -16.95
N TYR A 6 -5.98 52.20 -17.01
CA TYR A 6 -6.51 50.89 -17.44
C TYR A 6 -5.79 49.75 -16.72
N ASN A 7 -6.56 49.05 -15.88
CA ASN A 7 -6.19 47.84 -15.16
C ASN A 7 -6.36 46.63 -16.09
N HIS A 8 -5.30 45.89 -16.38
CA HIS A 8 -5.41 44.48 -16.78
C HIS A 8 -4.84 43.61 -15.66
N LYS A 9 -5.71 43.24 -14.71
CA LYS A 9 -5.45 42.16 -13.76
C LYS A 9 -5.65 40.83 -14.51
N ALA A 10 -4.57 40.26 -15.01
CA ALA A 10 -4.55 38.85 -15.42
C ALA A 10 -4.73 37.99 -14.16
N ARG A 11 -5.90 37.37 -14.04
CA ARG A 11 -6.19 36.36 -13.02
C ARG A 11 -5.47 35.07 -13.41
N PHE A 12 -4.25 34.88 -12.90
CA PHE A 12 -3.66 33.55 -12.84
C PHE A 12 -4.39 32.75 -11.77
N ALA A 13 -5.30 31.87 -12.20
CA ALA A 13 -5.82 30.81 -11.35
C ALA A 13 -4.69 29.80 -11.13
N LEU A 14 -3.94 29.94 -10.03
CA LEU A 14 -3.14 28.83 -9.53
C LEU A 14 -4.11 27.78 -8.98
N ALA A 15 -4.36 26.74 -9.80
CA ALA A 15 -4.84 25.47 -9.29
C ALA A 15 -3.67 24.81 -8.55
N SER A 16 -3.51 25.13 -7.27
CA SER A 16 -2.59 24.43 -6.38
C SER A 16 -3.11 23.02 -6.16
N ILE A 17 -2.58 22.05 -6.92
CA ILE A 17 -2.68 20.63 -6.60
C ILE A 17 -1.87 20.45 -5.32
N VAL A 18 -2.55 20.50 -4.17
CA VAL A 18 -1.94 20.11 -2.90
C VAL A 18 -1.92 18.58 -2.89
N ALA A 19 -0.79 18.00 -3.27
CA ALA A 19 -0.48 16.61 -2.96
C ALA A 19 -0.28 16.52 -1.45
N ILE A 20 -1.36 16.26 -0.71
CA ILE A 20 -1.27 15.85 0.70
C ILE A 20 -0.87 14.38 0.71
N LEU A 21 0.41 14.10 0.42
CA LEU A 21 1.09 12.89 0.89
C LEU A 21 1.70 13.23 2.25
N GLY A 22 0.84 13.59 3.20
CA GLY A 22 1.22 13.83 4.59
C GLY A 22 0.92 12.59 5.40
N GLY A 23 1.97 11.80 5.70
CA GLY A 23 1.94 10.77 6.74
C GLY A 23 1.21 9.48 6.37
N ILE A 24 1.75 8.70 5.44
CA ILE A 24 1.53 7.24 5.44
C ILE A 24 2.87 6.59 5.82
N GLY A 25 3.21 6.68 7.11
CA GLY A 25 4.24 5.83 7.72
C GLY A 25 3.67 4.43 7.96
N SER A 26 3.16 3.80 6.91
CA SER A 26 2.78 2.39 6.91
C SER A 26 3.51 1.76 5.75
N ALA A 27 4.26 0.71 6.04
CA ALA A 27 4.86 -0.15 5.04
C ALA A 27 3.79 -0.55 4.03
N SER A 28 3.78 0.04 2.84
CA SER A 28 2.80 -0.30 1.80
C SER A 28 3.49 -1.11 0.73
N ALA A 29 3.03 -2.34 0.57
CA ALA A 29 3.44 -3.18 -0.54
C ALA A 29 2.69 -2.77 -1.81
N ALA A 30 1.36 -2.59 -1.69
CA ALA A 30 0.49 -2.39 -2.82
C ALA A 30 -0.40 -1.16 -2.66
N PHE A 31 -0.43 -0.29 -3.68
CA PHE A 31 -1.31 0.88 -3.76
C PHE A 31 -2.05 0.93 -5.09
N LYS A 32 -3.35 1.25 -5.05
CA LYS A 32 -4.13 1.50 -6.27
C LYS A 32 -5.21 2.55 -6.04
N GLU A 33 -5.19 3.60 -6.86
CA GLU A 33 -6.29 4.54 -6.98
C GLU A 33 -7.30 4.04 -8.02
N ILE A 34 -8.58 4.09 -7.66
CA ILE A 34 -9.70 3.56 -8.45
C ILE A 34 -10.83 4.59 -8.34
N ARG A 35 -10.89 5.49 -9.33
CA ARG A 35 -11.84 6.62 -9.34
C ARG A 35 -11.76 7.39 -8.00
N ASP A 36 -12.87 7.59 -7.29
CA ASP A 36 -12.91 8.32 -6.02
C ASP A 36 -12.61 7.44 -4.80
N SER A 37 -11.73 6.46 -4.95
CA SER A 37 -11.29 5.60 -3.86
C SER A 37 -9.86 5.15 -4.08
N TRP A 38 -9.20 4.71 -3.01
CA TRP A 38 -7.89 4.08 -3.11
C TRP A 38 -7.77 2.94 -2.12
N VAL A 39 -6.92 1.97 -2.46
CA VAL A 39 -6.57 0.86 -1.57
C VAL A 39 -5.08 0.90 -1.29
N LEU A 40 -4.73 0.72 -0.02
CA LEU A 40 -3.38 0.52 0.46
C LEU A 40 -3.33 -0.82 1.18
N CYS A 41 -2.40 -1.70 0.80
CA CYS A 41 -2.11 -2.93 1.53
C CYS A 41 -0.66 -2.93 2.01
N ASP A 42 -0.43 -3.39 3.24
CA ASP A 42 0.92 -3.62 3.74
C ASP A 42 1.54 -4.93 3.24
N TYR A 43 2.82 -5.18 3.55
CA TYR A 43 3.53 -6.40 3.12
C TYR A 43 2.96 -7.70 3.71
N ALA A 44 2.15 -7.61 4.78
CA ALA A 44 1.42 -8.75 5.33
C ALA A 44 0.00 -8.85 4.73
N SER A 45 -0.28 -8.09 3.67
CA SER A 45 -1.56 -8.02 2.97
C SER A 45 -2.73 -7.56 3.85
N ASN A 46 -2.49 -6.76 4.90
CA ASN A 46 -3.57 -6.05 5.57
C ASN A 46 -3.97 -4.86 4.71
N CYS A 47 -5.24 -4.79 4.30
CA CYS A 47 -5.69 -3.84 3.29
C CYS A 47 -6.67 -2.84 3.86
N THR A 48 -6.52 -1.57 3.46
CA THR A 48 -7.42 -0.46 3.77
C THR A 48 -7.92 0.14 2.47
N LEU A 49 -9.23 0.05 2.23
CA LEU A 49 -9.93 0.76 1.16
C LEU A 49 -10.49 2.06 1.72
N THR A 50 -10.10 3.19 1.15
CA THR A 50 -10.54 4.51 1.61
C THR A 50 -11.36 5.21 0.53
N LEU A 51 -12.42 5.89 0.97
CA LEU A 51 -13.29 6.67 0.10
C LEU A 51 -12.91 8.14 0.09
N LYS A 52 -13.01 8.77 -1.08
CA LYS A 52 -12.85 10.20 -1.21
C LYS A 52 -14.11 10.92 -0.73
N SER A 53 -13.89 11.92 0.11
CA SER A 53 -14.90 12.90 0.53
C SER A 53 -14.93 14.10 -0.41
N ASN A 54 -16.11 14.70 -0.60
CA ASN A 54 -16.24 16.01 -1.24
C ASN A 54 -15.93 17.19 -0.30
N ASN A 55 -15.76 16.91 1.00
CA ASN A 55 -15.50 17.86 2.06
C ASN A 55 -14.09 17.64 2.63
N GLN A 56 -13.24 18.66 2.55
CA GLN A 56 -11.85 18.64 3.03
C GLN A 56 -11.72 18.47 4.55
N SER A 57 -12.76 18.79 5.31
CA SER A 57 -12.80 18.61 6.77
C SER A 57 -13.54 17.34 7.19
N ALA A 58 -13.84 16.45 6.24
CA ALA A 58 -14.41 15.15 6.57
C ALA A 58 -13.37 14.26 7.25
N PRO A 59 -13.78 13.43 8.23
CA PRO A 59 -12.93 12.36 8.70
C PRO A 59 -12.59 11.41 7.54
N THR A 60 -11.49 10.69 7.68
CA THR A 60 -11.21 9.57 6.77
C THR A 60 -12.28 8.49 6.99
N PHE A 61 -12.83 7.94 5.91
CA PHE A 61 -13.71 6.78 5.95
C PHE A 61 -13.06 5.63 5.18
N SER A 62 -12.79 4.54 5.88
CA SER A 62 -12.15 3.37 5.30
C SER A 62 -12.81 2.06 5.70
N LEU A 63 -12.68 1.06 4.84
CA LEU A 63 -12.91 -0.35 5.13
C LEU A 63 -11.56 -1.02 5.29
N TYR A 64 -11.29 -1.57 6.47
CA TYR A 64 -10.07 -2.34 6.76
C TYR A 64 -10.39 -3.84 6.80
N ARG A 65 -9.45 -4.67 6.32
CA ARG A 65 -9.46 -6.13 6.54
C ARG A 65 -8.04 -6.65 6.68
N SER A 66 -7.73 -7.36 7.77
CA SER A 66 -6.45 -8.06 7.91
C SER A 66 -6.38 -9.27 6.98
N SER A 67 -5.18 -9.84 6.82
CA SER A 67 -4.98 -11.03 5.98
C SER A 67 -5.36 -12.35 6.65
N ASP A 68 -5.65 -12.37 7.96
CA ASP A 68 -5.99 -13.57 8.73
C ASP A 68 -7.13 -14.38 8.08
N ALA A 69 -7.03 -15.71 8.04
CA ALA A 69 -7.96 -16.58 7.30
C ALA A 69 -9.45 -16.28 7.56
N GLY A 70 -9.81 -16.01 8.82
CA GLY A 70 -11.17 -15.67 9.27
C GLY A 70 -11.49 -14.17 9.38
N ALA A 71 -10.61 -13.28 8.92
CA ALA A 71 -10.78 -11.84 9.05
C ALA A 71 -12.07 -11.36 8.39
N LEU A 72 -12.90 -10.67 9.17
CA LEU A 72 -14.05 -9.92 8.69
C LEU A 72 -13.65 -8.46 8.53
N PRO A 73 -14.17 -7.76 7.52
CA PRO A 73 -13.88 -6.35 7.36
C PRO A 73 -14.55 -5.53 8.46
N HIS A 74 -13.94 -4.40 8.81
CA HIS A 74 -14.52 -3.42 9.74
C HIS A 74 -14.35 -2.00 9.21
N LEU A 75 -15.17 -1.08 9.71
CA LEU A 75 -15.03 0.34 9.36
C LEU A 75 -13.96 0.97 10.22
N ARG A 76 -13.18 1.85 9.61
CA ARG A 76 -12.09 2.57 10.23
C ARG A 76 -12.20 4.05 9.91
N PHE A 77 -12.06 4.87 10.94
CA PHE A 77 -12.20 6.32 10.86
C PHE A 77 -10.98 7.00 11.47
N SER A 78 -10.58 8.15 10.91
CA SER A 78 -9.54 9.00 11.49
C SER A 78 -9.83 10.48 11.22
N GLY A 79 -9.11 11.39 11.89
CA GLY A 79 -9.26 12.83 11.66
C GLY A 79 -10.51 13.46 12.30
N PHE A 80 -11.05 12.87 13.36
CA PHE A 80 -12.08 13.50 14.19
C PHE A 80 -11.78 13.31 15.68
N ASP A 81 -12.26 14.24 16.51
CA ASP A 81 -12.16 14.15 17.96
C ASP A 81 -13.40 13.42 18.53
N PRO A 82 -13.22 12.25 19.18
CA PRO A 82 -14.32 11.52 19.80
C PRO A 82 -14.71 12.09 21.18
N LYS A 83 -14.14 13.20 21.66
CA LYS A 83 -14.27 13.64 23.07
C LYS A 83 -15.69 13.94 23.58
N PRO A 84 -16.75 13.95 22.77
CA PRO A 84 -18.01 13.43 23.25
C PRO A 84 -18.17 11.99 22.77
N VAL A 85 -17.73 11.02 23.57
CA VAL A 85 -18.04 9.57 23.36
C VAL A 85 -19.57 9.36 23.43
N SER A 86 -20.29 10.39 23.90
CA SER A 86 -21.73 10.58 23.76
C SER A 86 -22.09 11.13 22.37
N GLY A 87 -22.62 10.26 21.52
CA GLY A 87 -23.16 10.64 20.22
C GLY A 87 -23.59 9.42 19.42
N LYS A 88 -24.14 9.66 18.23
CA LYS A 88 -24.53 8.60 17.31
C LYS A 88 -23.63 8.60 16.08
N LEU A 89 -23.24 7.40 15.68
CA LEU A 89 -22.77 7.08 14.34
C LEU A 89 -24.00 6.66 13.53
N SER A 90 -24.28 7.37 12.45
CA SER A 90 -25.30 6.95 11.48
C SER A 90 -24.72 6.97 10.08
N ILE A 91 -24.93 5.89 9.34
CA ILE A 91 -24.46 5.73 7.96
C ILE A 91 -25.66 5.39 7.09
N SER A 92 -25.79 6.14 6.00
CA SER A 92 -26.78 5.88 4.96
C SER A 92 -26.14 5.78 3.60
N VAL A 93 -26.76 5.00 2.72
CA VAL A 93 -26.38 4.88 1.31
C VAL A 93 -27.56 5.37 0.49
N ASP A 94 -27.32 6.37 -0.36
CA ASP A 94 -28.35 7.04 -1.17
C ASP A 94 -29.59 7.46 -0.34
N GLY A 95 -29.34 7.97 0.88
CA GLY A 95 -30.37 8.44 1.81
C GLY A 95 -31.10 7.34 2.60
N LYS A 96 -30.82 6.05 2.34
CA LYS A 96 -31.38 4.93 3.11
C LYS A 96 -30.47 4.62 4.31
N PRO A 97 -30.96 4.73 5.56
CA PRO A 97 -30.17 4.35 6.73
C PRO A 97 -29.78 2.87 6.68
N VAL A 98 -28.51 2.55 6.96
CA VAL A 98 -27.99 1.18 6.98
C VAL A 98 -27.36 0.82 8.32
N VAL A 99 -26.56 1.72 8.89
CA VAL A 99 -25.92 1.54 10.21
C VAL A 99 -26.37 2.67 11.13
N SER A 100 -26.72 2.32 12.36
CA SER A 100 -26.96 3.26 13.44
C SER A 100 -26.42 2.66 14.73
N ALA A 101 -25.44 3.32 15.35
CA ALA A 101 -24.80 2.87 16.58
C ALA A 101 -24.44 4.06 17.47
N ASP A 102 -24.23 3.82 18.75
CA ASP A 102 -23.63 4.82 19.64
C ASP A 102 -22.12 4.89 19.40
N LEU A 103 -21.52 6.08 19.56
CA LEU A 103 -20.07 6.25 19.38
C LEU A 103 -19.23 5.45 20.38
N SER A 104 -19.82 5.05 21.51
CA SER A 104 -19.20 4.12 22.45
C SER A 104 -18.94 2.73 21.87
N ALA A 105 -19.55 2.38 20.72
CA ALA A 105 -19.26 1.15 20.01
C ALA A 105 -17.93 1.20 19.23
N LEU A 106 -17.35 2.39 19.05
CA LEU A 106 -16.05 2.55 18.41
C LEU A 106 -14.92 2.17 19.37
N LYS A 107 -13.93 1.45 18.85
CA LYS A 107 -12.70 1.12 19.59
C LYS A 107 -11.53 1.92 19.03
N MET A 108 -10.76 2.55 19.90
CA MET A 108 -9.57 3.29 19.49
C MET A 108 -8.38 2.35 19.27
N HIS A 109 -7.67 2.51 18.16
CA HIS A 109 -6.47 1.77 17.82
C HIS A 109 -5.53 2.68 17.02
N ASN A 110 -4.38 3.07 17.59
CA ASN A 110 -3.36 3.92 16.95
C ASN A 110 -3.95 5.20 16.30
N ASP A 111 -4.64 6.04 17.08
CA ASP A 111 -5.30 7.28 16.64
C ASP A 111 -6.41 7.10 15.58
N GLN A 112 -6.84 5.86 15.36
CA GLN A 112 -7.95 5.50 14.49
C GLN A 112 -9.08 4.90 15.34
N PHE A 113 -10.30 4.94 14.81
CA PHE A 113 -11.48 4.40 15.45
C PHE A 113 -12.08 3.30 14.59
N ASP A 114 -12.26 2.13 15.18
CA ASP A 114 -12.75 0.95 14.51
C ASP A 114 -14.18 0.60 14.95
N TYR A 115 -15.05 0.34 13.99
CA TYR A 115 -16.39 -0.20 14.17
C TYR A 115 -16.47 -1.60 13.55
N ALA A 116 -16.50 -2.62 14.41
CA ALA A 116 -16.33 -4.02 14.02
C ALA A 116 -17.59 -4.89 14.18
N ASN A 117 -18.79 -4.31 14.17
CA ASN A 117 -20.03 -5.10 14.14
C ASN A 117 -20.17 -5.78 12.77
N ALA A 118 -19.86 -7.08 12.70
CA ALA A 118 -19.82 -7.83 11.45
C ALA A 118 -21.14 -7.80 10.64
N SER A 119 -22.29 -7.89 11.31
CA SER A 119 -23.60 -7.86 10.66
C SER A 119 -23.85 -6.50 10.00
N ASP A 120 -23.58 -5.42 10.73
CA ASP A 120 -23.84 -4.06 10.23
C ASP A 120 -22.87 -3.68 9.12
N VAL A 121 -21.60 -4.07 9.24
CA VAL A 121 -20.59 -3.86 8.20
C VAL A 121 -20.92 -4.66 6.93
N ALA A 122 -21.36 -5.92 7.05
CA ALA A 122 -21.77 -6.71 5.89
C ALA A 122 -22.96 -6.07 5.15
N LYS A 123 -24.00 -5.64 5.88
CA LYS A 123 -25.15 -4.92 5.30
C LYS A 123 -24.73 -3.62 4.61
N LEU A 124 -23.81 -2.87 5.23
CA LEU A 124 -23.30 -1.63 4.67
C LEU A 124 -22.51 -1.85 3.38
N ILE A 125 -21.61 -2.83 3.36
CA ILE A 125 -20.87 -3.22 2.14
C ILE A 125 -21.85 -3.56 1.02
N ASP A 126 -22.88 -4.37 1.30
CA ASP A 126 -23.85 -4.76 0.28
C ASP A 126 -24.68 -3.58 -0.24
N ALA A 127 -25.09 -2.66 0.63
CA ALA A 127 -25.75 -1.42 0.22
C ALA A 127 -24.81 -0.56 -0.67
N MET A 128 -23.56 -0.38 -0.25
CA MET A 128 -22.57 0.44 -0.95
C MET A 128 -22.21 -0.10 -2.34
N LYS A 129 -22.22 -1.42 -2.56
CA LYS A 129 -21.97 -2.03 -3.89
C LYS A 129 -22.97 -1.57 -4.95
N SER A 130 -24.21 -1.27 -4.53
CA SER A 130 -25.29 -0.83 -5.41
C SER A 130 -25.53 0.69 -5.37
N GLY A 131 -24.89 1.39 -4.44
CA GLY A 131 -25.12 2.80 -4.18
C GLY A 131 -24.15 3.72 -4.90
N GLN A 132 -24.46 5.01 -4.87
CA GLN A 132 -23.62 6.05 -5.48
C GLN A 132 -22.96 6.96 -4.45
N LYS A 133 -23.62 7.18 -3.32
CA LYS A 133 -23.17 8.09 -2.27
C LYS A 133 -23.36 7.47 -0.89
N LEU A 134 -22.32 7.58 -0.06
CA LEU A 134 -22.40 7.30 1.37
C LEU A 134 -22.50 8.62 2.14
N THR A 135 -23.44 8.69 3.07
CA THR A 135 -23.57 9.82 4.00
C THR A 135 -23.29 9.34 5.42
N LEU A 136 -22.25 9.90 6.03
CA LEU A 136 -21.84 9.67 7.41
C LEU A 136 -22.36 10.83 8.27
N GLN A 137 -23.11 10.51 9.31
CA GLN A 137 -23.43 11.43 10.39
C GLN A 137 -22.63 11.05 11.63
N LEU A 138 -21.80 12.00 12.09
CA LEU A 138 -20.88 11.83 13.21
C LEU A 138 -20.83 13.14 14.00
N ASN A 139 -21.04 13.11 15.31
CA ASN A 139 -21.05 14.30 16.18
C ASN A 139 -21.95 15.44 15.65
N ASN A 140 -23.16 15.11 15.18
CA ASN A 140 -24.13 16.05 14.57
C ASN A 140 -23.62 16.76 13.30
N LYS A 141 -22.51 16.31 12.72
CA LYS A 141 -22.02 16.76 11.41
C LYS A 141 -22.33 15.70 10.36
N THR A 142 -22.57 16.14 9.14
CA THR A 142 -22.86 15.28 7.99
C THR A 142 -21.73 15.39 6.98
N TYR A 143 -21.26 14.24 6.50
CA TYR A 143 -20.18 14.11 5.53
C TYR A 143 -20.62 13.19 4.41
N GLU A 144 -20.17 13.47 3.19
CA GLU A 144 -20.53 12.70 2.00
C GLU A 144 -19.29 12.14 1.31
N TYR A 145 -19.39 10.89 0.87
CA TYR A 145 -18.32 10.17 0.20
C TYR A 145 -18.86 9.56 -1.10
N SER A 146 -18.05 9.64 -2.15
CA SER A 146 -18.34 9.01 -3.43
C SER A 146 -18.15 7.50 -3.33
N LEU A 147 -19.04 6.71 -3.94
CA LEU A 147 -18.90 5.26 -4.07
C LEU A 147 -18.40 4.82 -5.45
N SER A 148 -17.98 5.77 -6.31
CA SER A 148 -17.68 5.52 -7.73
C SER A 148 -16.59 4.47 -7.97
N GLY A 149 -15.68 4.27 -7.01
CA GLY A 149 -14.60 3.28 -7.05
C GLY A 149 -14.73 2.10 -6.08
N PHE A 150 -15.77 2.08 -5.23
CA PHE A 150 -15.88 1.15 -4.10
C PHE A 150 -15.79 -0.32 -4.54
N VAL A 151 -16.59 -0.72 -5.53
CA VAL A 151 -16.60 -2.10 -6.05
C VAL A 151 -15.24 -2.52 -6.62
N GLY A 152 -14.59 -1.62 -7.38
CA GLY A 152 -13.26 -1.90 -7.93
C GLY A 152 -12.20 -2.04 -6.82
N GLY A 153 -12.30 -1.24 -5.77
CA GLY A 153 -11.45 -1.38 -4.59
C GLY A 153 -11.68 -2.69 -3.85
N LEU A 154 -12.93 -3.15 -3.69
CA LEU A 154 -13.21 -4.45 -3.07
C LEU A 154 -12.58 -5.60 -3.86
N ILE A 155 -12.63 -5.54 -5.20
CA ILE A 155 -11.98 -6.53 -6.07
C ILE A 155 -10.47 -6.52 -5.83
N TYR A 156 -9.86 -5.33 -5.79
CA TYR A 156 -8.42 -5.22 -5.56
C TYR A 156 -8.00 -5.73 -4.18
N VAL A 157 -8.78 -5.46 -3.12
CA VAL A 157 -8.56 -6.04 -1.79
C VAL A 157 -8.65 -7.58 -1.83
N ASP A 158 -9.61 -8.14 -2.58
CA ASP A 158 -9.72 -9.58 -2.76
C ASP A 158 -8.54 -10.18 -3.53
N GLU A 159 -8.00 -9.49 -4.54
CA GLU A 159 -6.81 -9.90 -5.29
C GLU A 159 -5.57 -9.93 -4.40
N GLN A 160 -5.31 -8.83 -3.68
CA GLN A 160 -4.14 -8.68 -2.80
C GLN A 160 -4.13 -9.70 -1.65
N GLN A 161 -5.31 -10.14 -1.20
CA GLN A 161 -5.43 -11.14 -0.14
C GLN A 161 -5.66 -12.56 -0.67
N ALA A 162 -5.53 -12.79 -1.99
CA ALA A 162 -5.80 -14.07 -2.65
C ALA A 162 -7.18 -14.67 -2.34
N ARG A 163 -8.19 -13.82 -2.09
CA ARG A 163 -9.57 -14.18 -1.79
C ARG A 163 -10.50 -14.11 -3.00
N ASN A 164 -10.04 -13.60 -4.14
CA ASN A 164 -10.81 -13.61 -5.38
C ASN A 164 -11.21 -15.04 -5.80
N GLY A 165 -12.48 -15.23 -6.16
CA GLY A 165 -13.06 -16.54 -6.50
C GLY A 165 -13.28 -17.47 -5.30
N THR A 166 -13.08 -17.00 -4.06
CA THR A 166 -13.34 -17.77 -2.83
C THR A 166 -14.68 -17.40 -2.20
N VAL A 167 -15.13 -18.20 -1.24
CA VAL A 167 -16.31 -17.88 -0.41
C VAL A 167 -16.11 -16.61 0.45
N ALA A 168 -14.87 -16.26 0.75
CA ALA A 168 -14.49 -15.14 1.60
C ALA A 168 -14.25 -13.82 0.84
N ALA A 169 -14.35 -13.80 -0.49
CA ALA A 169 -14.22 -12.58 -1.29
C ALA A 169 -15.26 -11.52 -0.84
N LEU A 170 -14.94 -10.22 -0.86
CA LEU A 170 -15.91 -9.16 -0.63
C LEU A 170 -16.79 -8.92 -1.85
N GLN A 171 -16.19 -8.99 -3.04
CA GLN A 171 -16.89 -8.74 -4.31
C GLN A 171 -16.76 -9.90 -5.29
N ALA A 172 -15.54 -10.37 -5.57
CA ALA A 172 -15.30 -11.42 -6.55
C ALA A 172 -15.58 -12.82 -5.94
N LYS A 173 -16.82 -13.06 -5.48
CA LYS A 173 -17.24 -14.29 -4.80
C LYS A 173 -17.07 -15.52 -5.70
N GLY A 174 -16.72 -16.65 -5.10
CA GLY A 174 -16.74 -17.95 -5.75
C GLY A 174 -16.87 -19.10 -4.76
N LYS A 175 -16.51 -20.31 -5.19
CA LYS A 175 -16.71 -21.56 -4.43
C LYS A 175 -15.44 -22.13 -3.80
N LYS A 176 -14.27 -21.55 -4.10
CA LYS A 176 -13.01 -22.01 -3.52
C LYS A 176 -13.00 -21.73 -2.00
N PRO A 177 -12.32 -22.57 -1.19
CA PRO A 177 -12.06 -22.25 0.21
C PRO A 177 -11.34 -20.90 0.36
N ALA A 178 -11.50 -20.25 1.50
CA ALA A 178 -10.68 -19.09 1.85
C ALA A 178 -9.20 -19.51 1.93
N PRO A 179 -8.25 -18.63 1.56
CA PRO A 179 -6.84 -18.93 1.71
C PRO A 179 -6.45 -18.95 3.20
N SER A 180 -5.36 -19.65 3.51
CA SER A 180 -4.66 -19.48 4.79
C SER A 180 -4.12 -18.05 4.90
N ALA A 181 -3.82 -17.61 6.12
CA ALA A 181 -3.06 -16.37 6.32
C ALA A 181 -1.70 -16.49 5.61
N PRO A 182 -1.19 -15.40 5.00
CA PRO A 182 0.14 -15.40 4.42
C PRO A 182 1.19 -15.59 5.52
N ASP A 183 2.22 -16.40 5.25
CA ASP A 183 3.37 -16.55 6.13
C ASP A 183 4.34 -15.35 5.99
N VAL A 184 3.83 -14.15 6.27
CA VAL A 184 4.58 -12.89 6.28
C VAL A 184 4.26 -12.12 7.54
N SER A 185 5.29 -11.55 8.15
CA SER A 185 5.16 -10.64 9.28
C SER A 185 5.81 -9.30 8.95
N LEU A 186 5.21 -8.21 9.44
CA LEU A 186 5.79 -6.87 9.31
C LEU A 186 6.93 -6.69 10.32
N ILE A 187 7.98 -6.03 9.86
CA ILE A 187 9.08 -5.55 10.68
C ILE A 187 8.90 -4.04 10.82
N THR A 188 8.46 -3.60 11.98
CA THR A 188 8.13 -2.20 12.29
C THR A 188 9.09 -1.58 13.29
N LYS A 189 9.99 -2.39 13.87
CA LYS A 189 10.96 -1.97 14.89
C LYS A 189 12.29 -2.69 14.71
N ILE A 190 13.37 -2.05 15.12
CA ILE A 190 14.74 -2.58 15.04
C ILE A 190 14.95 -3.88 15.80
N ASP A 191 14.26 -4.05 16.94
CA ASP A 191 14.37 -5.25 17.78
C ASP A 191 13.74 -6.51 17.16
N GLN A 192 12.90 -6.34 16.13
CA GLN A 192 12.33 -7.43 15.34
C GLN A 192 13.30 -7.98 14.29
N LEU A 193 14.39 -7.27 13.99
CA LEU A 193 15.44 -7.78 13.11
C LEU A 193 16.35 -8.79 13.83
N PRO A 194 16.93 -9.75 13.10
CA PRO A 194 18.05 -10.56 13.59
C PRO A 194 19.21 -9.67 14.06
N ALA A 195 19.79 -10.00 15.20
CA ALA A 195 20.85 -9.19 15.83
C ALA A 195 22.05 -8.93 14.92
N GLN A 196 22.35 -9.88 14.03
CA GLN A 196 23.44 -9.88 13.07
C GLN A 196 23.37 -8.69 12.08
N ILE A 197 22.15 -8.28 11.70
CA ILE A 197 21.94 -7.23 10.68
C ILE A 197 21.36 -5.94 11.25
N ARG A 198 21.08 -5.88 12.57
CA ARG A 198 20.65 -4.61 13.22
C ARG A 198 21.63 -3.45 12.98
N PRO A 199 22.96 -3.65 13.08
CA PRO A 199 23.93 -2.57 12.86
C PRO A 199 23.80 -1.91 11.48
N ASP A 200 23.37 -2.66 10.45
CA ASP A 200 23.18 -2.13 9.10
C ASP A 200 22.15 -0.99 9.08
N PHE A 201 21.19 -0.97 10.01
CA PHE A 201 20.09 0.01 10.05
C PHE A 201 20.16 0.98 11.22
N SER A 202 20.74 0.56 12.36
CA SER A 202 20.78 1.38 13.58
C SER A 202 22.00 2.28 13.69
N ASP A 203 23.10 1.93 13.04
CA ASP A 203 24.29 2.78 12.98
C ASP A 203 24.12 3.81 11.86
N GLU A 204 24.42 5.09 12.13
CA GLU A 204 24.42 6.13 11.11
C GLU A 204 25.39 5.81 9.96
N ASN A 205 26.49 5.10 10.25
CA ASN A 205 27.47 4.63 9.26
C ASN A 205 27.21 3.18 8.79
N GLY A 206 26.10 2.57 9.20
CA GLY A 206 25.66 1.27 8.71
C GLY A 206 25.29 1.34 7.23
N VAL A 207 25.26 0.18 6.56
CA VAL A 207 24.94 0.06 5.12
C VAL A 207 23.66 0.81 4.75
N CYS A 208 22.66 0.77 5.63
CA CYS A 208 21.34 1.36 5.50
C CYS A 208 21.03 2.40 6.58
N GLY A 209 22.08 2.97 7.19
CA GLY A 209 21.99 3.98 8.23
C GLY A 209 21.23 5.23 7.78
N THR A 210 20.53 5.87 8.72
CA THR A 210 19.92 7.19 8.50
C THR A 210 20.33 8.14 9.62
N ASN A 211 20.33 9.44 9.34
CA ASN A 211 20.63 10.47 10.35
C ASN A 211 19.66 10.43 11.55
N SER A 212 18.47 9.85 11.37
CA SER A 212 17.49 9.66 12.46
C SER A 212 17.70 8.38 13.28
N GLY A 213 18.56 7.46 12.83
CA GLY A 213 18.71 6.12 13.40
C GLY A 213 17.45 5.25 13.32
N ASN A 214 16.47 5.63 12.50
CA ASN A 214 15.18 4.96 12.40
C ASN A 214 14.71 4.81 10.95
N SER A 215 15.31 3.85 10.25
CA SER A 215 14.91 3.48 8.88
C SER A 215 13.50 2.85 8.82
N PHE A 216 12.86 2.57 9.96
CA PHE A 216 11.52 1.94 10.01
C PHE A 216 10.38 2.94 9.79
N ALA A 217 10.60 4.22 10.12
CA ALA A 217 9.58 5.26 10.07
C ALA A 217 9.08 5.55 8.64
N THR A 218 9.86 5.18 7.62
CA THR A 218 9.65 5.58 6.22
C THR A 218 9.01 4.50 5.35
N GLY A 219 8.70 3.33 5.90
CA GLY A 219 8.05 2.29 5.11
C GLY A 219 8.18 0.86 5.62
N GLY A 220 8.68 0.64 6.85
CA GLY A 220 8.83 -0.69 7.48
C GLY A 220 9.45 -1.78 6.59
N GLY A 221 9.67 -2.96 7.15
CA GLY A 221 10.11 -4.13 6.39
C GLY A 221 9.16 -5.30 6.56
N PHE A 222 9.59 -6.45 6.05
CA PHE A 222 8.87 -7.70 6.25
C PHE A 222 9.82 -8.89 6.39
N ASN A 223 9.33 -9.91 7.08
CA ASN A 223 9.91 -11.25 7.11
C ASN A 223 8.90 -12.22 6.49
N ALA A 224 9.27 -12.87 5.40
CA ALA A 224 8.43 -13.75 4.59
C ALA A 224 9.00 -15.16 4.53
N LYS A 225 8.18 -16.18 4.82
CA LYS A 225 8.58 -17.58 4.68
C LYS A 225 8.72 -17.96 3.21
N ILE A 226 9.89 -18.44 2.81
CA ILE A 226 10.16 -18.95 1.45
C ILE A 226 10.08 -20.47 1.43
N ALA A 227 10.66 -21.16 2.41
CA ALA A 227 10.56 -22.60 2.60
C ALA A 227 10.62 -22.92 4.09
N ASP A 228 10.59 -24.21 4.47
CA ASP A 228 10.70 -24.56 5.88
C ASP A 228 12.09 -24.21 6.42
N GLY A 229 12.15 -23.47 7.53
CA GLY A 229 13.39 -22.92 8.07
C GLY A 229 14.05 -21.79 7.25
N LEU A 230 13.45 -21.37 6.13
CA LEU A 230 14.04 -20.40 5.20
C LEU A 230 13.14 -19.17 5.00
N ASN A 231 13.65 -18.00 5.38
CA ASN A 231 12.92 -16.74 5.28
C ASN A 231 13.66 -15.69 4.43
N LEU A 232 12.88 -14.83 3.79
CA LEU A 232 13.32 -13.59 3.16
C LEU A 232 13.03 -12.42 4.10
N ILE A 233 14.03 -11.61 4.39
CA ILE A 233 13.87 -10.33 5.08
C ILE A 233 14.08 -9.22 4.05
N ALA A 234 13.15 -8.27 3.99
CA ALA A 234 13.27 -7.06 3.19
C ALA A 234 13.17 -5.83 4.10
N MET A 235 14.07 -4.88 3.93
CA MET A 235 14.16 -3.69 4.78
C MET A 235 14.46 -2.43 3.96
N PRO A 236 13.84 -1.29 4.27
CA PRO A 236 14.17 -0.02 3.65
C PRO A 236 15.61 0.34 3.96
N CYS A 237 16.33 0.81 2.94
CA CYS A 237 17.73 1.18 3.03
C CYS A 237 17.90 2.67 2.78
N GLY A 238 18.54 3.38 3.72
CA GLY A 238 18.77 4.82 3.61
C GLY A 238 17.50 5.67 3.73
N SER A 239 17.68 6.99 3.62
CA SER A 239 16.59 7.96 3.74
C SER A 239 15.76 8.00 2.44
N PRO A 240 14.42 8.04 2.52
CA PRO A 240 13.58 8.12 1.33
C PRO A 240 13.88 9.38 0.52
N GLY A 241 13.96 9.23 -0.79
CA GLY A 241 13.91 10.35 -1.73
C GLY A 241 12.49 10.87 -1.91
N ALA A 242 12.33 11.94 -2.69
CA ALA A 242 11.03 12.58 -2.91
C ALA A 242 9.97 11.67 -3.55
N TYR A 243 10.39 10.62 -4.26
CA TYR A 243 9.50 9.71 -4.99
C TYR A 243 9.93 8.23 -4.93
N ASN A 244 11.05 7.92 -4.28
CA ASN A 244 11.63 6.59 -4.23
C ASN A 244 12.11 6.24 -2.82
N GLN A 245 11.86 5.00 -2.39
CA GLN A 245 12.49 4.36 -1.24
C GLN A 245 13.19 3.09 -1.72
N SER A 246 14.49 2.93 -1.43
CA SER A 246 15.20 1.67 -1.70
C SER A 246 15.04 0.67 -0.57
N TYR A 247 15.21 -0.59 -0.93
CA TYR A 247 15.11 -1.76 -0.05
C TYR A 247 16.25 -2.72 -0.34
N VAL A 248 16.79 -3.31 0.72
CA VAL A 248 17.77 -4.41 0.69
C VAL A 248 17.15 -5.70 1.20
N PHE A 249 17.77 -6.83 0.85
CA PHE A 249 17.23 -8.17 1.10
C PHE A 249 18.24 -9.09 1.76
N TYR A 250 17.75 -9.94 2.66
CA TYR A 250 18.56 -10.92 3.36
C TYR A 250 17.88 -12.28 3.36
N SER A 251 18.67 -13.33 3.23
CA SER A 251 18.26 -14.72 3.41
C SER A 251 18.53 -15.10 4.85
N GLN A 252 17.52 -15.59 5.54
CA GLN A 252 17.64 -16.12 6.89
C GLN A 252 17.37 -17.62 6.90
N SER A 253 18.34 -18.40 7.37
CA SER A 253 18.21 -19.83 7.68
C SER A 253 18.89 -20.11 9.02
N ASP A 254 18.15 -20.68 9.96
CA ASP A 254 18.59 -20.84 11.35
C ASP A 254 19.15 -19.51 11.92
N ASP A 255 20.37 -19.56 12.49
CA ASP A 255 21.08 -18.38 13.04
C ASP A 255 21.92 -17.62 11.97
N LYS A 256 21.82 -18.01 10.69
CA LYS A 256 22.56 -17.36 9.60
C LYS A 256 21.66 -16.38 8.87
N VAL A 257 22.17 -15.17 8.71
CA VAL A 257 21.53 -14.10 7.93
C VAL A 257 22.58 -13.54 6.98
N VAL A 258 22.30 -13.58 5.68
CA VAL A 258 23.23 -13.13 4.64
C VAL A 258 22.51 -12.23 3.63
N PRO A 259 23.15 -11.18 3.11
CA PRO A 259 22.56 -10.34 2.09
C PRO A 259 22.34 -11.12 0.79
N ILE A 260 21.29 -10.77 0.04
CA ILE A 260 20.96 -11.39 -1.25
C ILE A 260 20.96 -10.31 -2.33
N PRO A 261 21.78 -10.45 -3.38
CA PRO A 261 21.70 -9.58 -4.55
C PRO A 261 20.53 -9.96 -5.47
N LEU A 262 20.06 -9.00 -6.26
CA LEU A 262 18.99 -9.13 -7.23
C LEU A 262 19.58 -9.26 -8.64
N PRO A 263 19.28 -10.31 -9.41
CA PRO A 263 19.74 -10.42 -10.79
C PRO A 263 19.12 -9.35 -11.69
N THR A 264 19.90 -8.78 -12.61
CA THR A 264 19.46 -7.77 -13.59
C THR A 264 20.13 -8.00 -14.93
N ILE A 265 19.65 -7.38 -16.00
CA ILE A 265 20.30 -7.33 -17.31
C ILE A 265 20.85 -5.92 -17.55
N SER A 266 22.18 -5.78 -17.52
CA SER A 266 22.85 -4.51 -17.90
C SER A 266 23.32 -4.54 -19.35
N ASP A 267 23.84 -3.41 -19.83
CA ASP A 267 24.46 -3.29 -21.15
C ASP A 267 25.68 -4.23 -21.33
N ASP A 268 26.34 -4.60 -20.22
CA ASP A 268 27.47 -5.53 -20.20
C ASP A 268 27.05 -7.01 -20.07
N GLY A 269 25.75 -7.27 -19.93
CA GLY A 269 25.16 -8.61 -19.81
C GLY A 269 24.50 -8.88 -18.45
N PRO A 270 24.23 -10.16 -18.11
CA PRO A 270 23.66 -10.53 -16.82
C PRO A 270 24.53 -10.05 -15.65
N SER A 271 23.93 -9.34 -14.71
CA SER A 271 24.60 -8.74 -13.56
C SER A 271 23.71 -8.83 -12.31
N THR A 272 24.10 -8.14 -11.25
CA THR A 272 23.33 -8.02 -10.02
C THR A 272 23.33 -6.60 -9.46
N VAL A 273 22.26 -6.24 -8.76
CA VAL A 273 22.14 -5.03 -7.93
C VAL A 273 21.80 -5.41 -6.49
N ASP A 274 22.14 -4.56 -5.53
CA ASP A 274 21.91 -4.84 -4.11
C ASP A 274 20.57 -4.26 -3.58
N GLU A 275 19.95 -3.36 -4.35
CA GLU A 275 18.76 -2.63 -3.95
C GLU A 275 17.63 -2.71 -4.98
N ALA A 276 16.39 -2.68 -4.47
CA ALA A 276 15.17 -2.47 -5.26
C ALA A 276 14.41 -1.24 -4.77
N TRP A 277 13.65 -0.60 -5.67
CA TRP A 277 12.97 0.66 -5.38
C TRP A 277 11.45 0.51 -5.37
N ASN A 278 10.76 1.13 -4.40
CA ASN A 278 9.29 1.14 -4.28
C ASN A 278 8.67 -0.25 -4.45
N ILE A 279 9.05 -1.15 -3.56
CA ILE A 279 8.77 -2.57 -3.74
C ILE A 279 7.33 -2.96 -3.40
N ASP A 280 6.85 -4.01 -4.03
CA ASP A 280 5.63 -4.76 -3.67
C ASP A 280 6.00 -6.24 -3.48
N TRP A 281 5.33 -6.92 -2.54
CA TRP A 281 5.55 -8.33 -2.23
C TRP A 281 4.24 -9.12 -2.25
N THR A 282 4.22 -10.18 -3.08
CA THR A 282 3.11 -11.14 -3.13
C THR A 282 3.55 -12.48 -2.57
N GLN A 283 3.15 -12.79 -1.33
CA GLN A 283 3.55 -14.03 -0.65
C GLN A 283 3.11 -15.31 -1.37
N SER A 284 1.91 -15.33 -1.95
CA SER A 284 1.33 -16.53 -2.56
C SER A 284 2.12 -17.00 -3.79
N THR A 285 2.72 -16.07 -4.52
CA THR A 285 3.55 -16.33 -5.70
C THR A 285 5.04 -16.19 -5.42
N LYS A 286 5.40 -15.65 -4.24
CA LYS A 286 6.76 -15.28 -3.82
C LYS A 286 7.41 -14.29 -4.79
N MET A 287 6.61 -13.33 -5.25
CA MET A 287 7.03 -12.34 -6.25
C MET A 287 7.35 -11.01 -5.57
N LEU A 288 8.51 -10.47 -5.88
CA LEU A 288 8.94 -9.12 -5.57
C LEU A 288 8.82 -8.28 -6.84
N THR A 289 8.05 -7.20 -6.78
CA THR A 289 7.99 -6.19 -7.84
C THR A 289 8.69 -4.93 -7.37
N ALA A 290 9.40 -4.24 -8.24
CA ALA A 290 10.01 -2.95 -7.95
C ALA A 290 9.71 -1.96 -9.07
N PHE A 291 9.56 -0.69 -8.69
CA PHE A 291 9.32 0.39 -9.63
C PHE A 291 10.15 1.61 -9.28
N PHE A 292 11.30 1.77 -9.91
CA PHE A 292 12.08 3.00 -9.83
C PHE A 292 11.42 4.08 -10.68
N LYS A 293 11.14 5.24 -10.10
CA LYS A 293 10.68 6.43 -10.82
C LYS A 293 11.87 7.35 -11.05
N ALA A 294 12.14 7.80 -12.28
CA ALA A 294 13.19 8.79 -12.50
C ALA A 294 12.74 10.23 -12.15
N ARG A 295 11.42 10.47 -12.08
CA ARG A 295 10.79 11.70 -11.60
C ARG A 295 9.44 11.41 -10.98
N GLY A 296 8.89 12.38 -10.24
CA GLY A 296 7.65 12.18 -9.46
C GLY A 296 6.40 11.73 -10.25
N LEU A 297 6.36 11.93 -11.58
CA LEU A 297 5.25 11.43 -12.41
C LEU A 297 5.32 9.92 -12.68
N GLY A 298 6.51 9.31 -12.58
CA GLY A 298 6.71 7.90 -12.94
C GLY A 298 6.44 7.59 -14.41
N ASP A 299 6.61 8.56 -15.31
CA ASP A 299 6.50 8.42 -16.77
C ASP A 299 7.73 7.79 -17.43
N CYS A 300 8.79 7.57 -16.65
CA CYS A 300 10.07 6.97 -17.02
C CYS A 300 10.73 6.35 -15.77
N GLY A 301 11.62 5.36 -15.97
CA GLY A 301 12.28 4.62 -14.90
C GLY A 301 12.54 3.14 -15.25
N SER A 302 12.60 2.29 -14.23
CA SER A 302 12.69 0.81 -14.37
C SER A 302 11.56 0.11 -13.62
N TYR A 303 11.15 -1.04 -14.14
CA TYR A 303 10.18 -1.93 -13.55
C TYR A 303 10.70 -3.35 -13.61
N ASP A 304 10.82 -3.96 -12.44
CA ASP A 304 11.56 -5.18 -12.27
C ASP A 304 10.73 -6.16 -11.45
N VAL A 305 10.71 -7.43 -11.85
CA VAL A 305 9.96 -8.48 -11.17
C VAL A 305 10.87 -9.68 -10.96
N TRP A 306 10.99 -10.09 -9.70
CA TRP A 306 11.72 -11.28 -9.29
C TRP A 306 10.83 -12.27 -8.57
N LYS A 307 11.17 -13.55 -8.70
CA LYS A 307 10.63 -14.62 -7.86
C LYS A 307 11.65 -15.06 -6.82
N ALA A 308 11.30 -15.00 -5.54
CA ALA A 308 12.10 -15.61 -4.49
C ALA A 308 11.89 -17.12 -4.49
N THR A 309 12.98 -17.87 -4.46
CA THR A 309 12.99 -19.33 -4.44
C THR A 309 14.02 -19.83 -3.44
N ASP A 310 13.82 -21.05 -2.95
CA ASP A 310 14.89 -21.80 -2.28
C ASP A 310 15.90 -22.24 -3.35
N ASP A 311 17.18 -21.97 -3.14
CA ASP A 311 18.27 -22.38 -4.01
C ASP A 311 18.58 -23.89 -3.92
N GLY A 312 18.03 -24.58 -2.91
CA GLY A 312 18.27 -25.98 -2.61
C GLY A 312 19.42 -26.21 -1.62
N GLU A 313 20.08 -25.15 -1.18
CA GLU A 313 21.19 -25.14 -0.21
C GLU A 313 20.82 -24.38 1.07
N GLY A 314 19.53 -24.08 1.27
CA GLY A 314 19.03 -23.35 2.43
C GLY A 314 19.28 -21.84 2.34
N LYS A 315 19.27 -21.28 1.12
CA LYS A 315 19.29 -19.83 0.91
C LYS A 315 18.19 -19.40 -0.03
N VAL A 316 17.68 -18.21 0.22
CA VAL A 316 16.79 -17.54 -0.71
C VAL A 316 17.63 -17.02 -1.87
N ARG A 317 17.18 -17.30 -3.09
CA ARG A 317 17.67 -16.66 -4.32
C ARG A 317 16.51 -16.00 -5.05
N PHE A 318 16.79 -14.87 -5.68
CA PHE A 318 15.87 -14.24 -6.62
C PHE A 318 16.12 -14.74 -8.04
N VAL A 319 15.05 -14.99 -8.78
CA VAL A 319 15.07 -15.29 -10.21
C VAL A 319 14.40 -14.13 -10.93
N LEU A 320 15.10 -13.46 -11.84
CA LEU A 320 14.54 -12.39 -12.65
C LEU A 320 13.45 -12.95 -13.59
N ILE A 321 12.24 -12.45 -13.45
CA ILE A 321 11.07 -12.83 -14.24
C ILE A 321 10.86 -11.81 -15.36
N GLU A 322 11.01 -10.54 -15.05
CA GLU A 322 10.73 -9.44 -15.96
C GLU A 322 11.56 -8.23 -15.60
N GLU A 323 12.07 -7.54 -16.62
CA GLU A 323 12.82 -6.30 -16.48
C GLU A 323 12.42 -5.40 -17.63
N ARG A 324 11.98 -4.18 -17.29
CA ARG A 324 11.49 -3.19 -18.25
C ARG A 324 12.03 -1.83 -17.89
N SER A 325 12.25 -1.01 -18.90
CA SER A 325 12.68 0.37 -18.68
C SER A 325 12.17 1.32 -19.75
N LYS A 326 12.02 2.59 -19.35
CA LYS A 326 11.76 3.71 -20.23
C LYS A 326 12.63 4.87 -19.79
N GLY A 327 13.63 5.23 -20.60
CA GLY A 327 14.55 6.33 -20.30
C GLY A 327 13.96 7.72 -20.55
N ASP A 328 13.05 7.84 -21.52
CA ASP A 328 12.54 9.15 -21.94
C ASP A 328 11.47 9.69 -20.98
N CYS A 329 11.77 10.75 -20.25
CA CYS A 329 10.85 11.40 -19.32
C CYS A 329 9.98 12.49 -19.98
N ASP A 330 9.16 12.07 -20.94
CA ASP A 330 8.40 12.92 -21.88
C ASP A 330 6.96 13.26 -21.43
N GLY A 331 6.54 12.83 -20.24
CA GLY A 331 5.18 12.96 -19.73
C GLY A 331 4.21 11.89 -20.25
N ASN A 332 4.65 10.99 -21.12
CA ASN A 332 3.83 9.88 -21.61
C ASN A 332 4.07 8.62 -20.75
N TYR A 333 3.04 8.21 -20.01
CA TYR A 333 3.10 7.01 -19.16
C TYR A 333 3.21 5.70 -19.98
N ALA A 334 2.98 5.75 -21.30
CA ALA A 334 3.03 4.61 -22.22
C ALA A 334 2.17 3.41 -21.77
N GLY A 335 1.07 3.69 -21.06
CA GLY A 335 0.17 2.68 -20.52
C GLY A 335 0.69 1.96 -19.26
N GLY A 336 1.81 2.41 -18.69
CA GLY A 336 2.36 1.99 -17.41
C GLY A 336 3.65 1.17 -17.51
N PRO A 337 4.38 1.02 -16.38
CA PRO A 337 5.68 0.36 -16.32
C PRO A 337 5.66 -1.06 -16.89
N GLU A 338 4.59 -1.82 -16.67
CA GLU A 338 4.44 -3.19 -17.20
C GLU A 338 4.32 -3.26 -18.73
N LYS A 339 4.17 -2.10 -19.40
CA LYS A 339 4.08 -2.01 -20.87
C LYS A 339 5.30 -1.36 -21.50
N TRP A 340 6.27 -0.93 -20.70
CA TRP A 340 7.52 -0.38 -21.22
C TRP A 340 8.35 -1.45 -21.94
N PRO A 341 9.28 -1.06 -22.81
CA PRO A 341 10.18 -2.00 -23.45
C PRO A 341 10.86 -2.94 -22.43
N ALA A 342 10.85 -4.23 -22.74
CA ALA A 342 11.48 -5.25 -21.88
C ALA A 342 12.93 -5.48 -22.30
N SER A 343 13.84 -5.41 -21.32
CA SER A 343 15.18 -6.01 -21.40
C SER A 343 15.14 -7.50 -21.06
N TRP A 344 14.16 -7.93 -20.24
CA TRP A 344 13.91 -9.33 -19.92
C TRP A 344 12.40 -9.64 -19.77
N PRO A 345 11.91 -10.80 -20.25
CA PRO A 345 12.61 -11.73 -21.14
C PRO A 345 12.88 -11.08 -22.48
N VAL A 346 14.01 -11.44 -23.10
CA VAL A 346 14.31 -10.99 -24.47
C VAL A 346 13.21 -11.54 -25.37
N SER A 347 12.45 -10.63 -26.00
CA SER A 347 11.43 -11.05 -26.96
C SER A 347 12.09 -11.86 -28.07
N ALA A 348 11.55 -13.04 -28.37
CA ALA A 348 12.02 -13.81 -29.52
C ALA A 348 11.88 -12.94 -30.77
N LYS A 349 13.00 -12.70 -31.46
CA LYS A 349 13.03 -11.94 -32.72
C LYS A 349 12.32 -12.67 -33.85
#